data_AF-A0A7K6Z0I1-F1
#
_entry.id   AF-A0A7K6Z0I1-F1
#
_cell.length_a   1.000
_cell.length_b   1.000
_cell.length_c   1.000
_cell.angle_alpha   90.00
_cell.angle_beta   90.00
_cell.angle_gamma   90.00
#
_symmetry.space_group_name_H-M   'P 1'
#
loop_
_entity.id
_entity.type
_entity.pdbx_description
1 polymer ?
#
loop_
_entity_poly.entity_id
_entity_poly.type
_entity_poly.pdbx_seq_one_letter_code
_entity_poly.pdbx_strand_id
1 'polypeptide(L)'
;RDIVLASHLKPLEKKDKMGMRRNVLWNPCAVHAKAPQASDVEIPQELDQLPGTSAEFYRDWRRCLKSGKEKYQFLLELGGKALGRIFQADLGFGLLGEFLTVLAENVCHEDRDAVLQILQSLSGTKRFGLNVDLLSESEKESSRDLFRKLQSFGTAGHPSGPAGCEAEREAHLTDTSLQKEAEERIVMELMKCYQVN
;
A
#
# COMPACT_ATOMS: atom_id res chain seq x y z
N ARG A 1 16.10 -6.66 39.13
CA ARG A 1 15.27 -7.88 39.37
C ARG A 1 14.06 -7.49 40.23
N ASP A 2 13.51 -6.31 40.00
CA ASP A 2 12.81 -5.54 41.04
C ASP A 2 11.29 -5.56 40.90
N ILE A 3 10.79 -6.08 39.78
CA ILE A 3 9.36 -6.33 39.57
C ILE A 3 8.86 -7.40 40.57
N VAL A 4 9.74 -8.32 40.98
CA VAL A 4 9.43 -9.40 41.93
C VAL A 4 9.21 -8.86 43.35
N LEU A 5 9.80 -7.72 43.70
CA LEU A 5 9.68 -7.12 45.03
C LEU A 5 8.28 -6.55 45.31
N ALA A 6 7.49 -6.21 44.29
CA ALA A 6 6.15 -5.66 44.46
C ALA A 6 5.04 -6.74 44.59
N SER A 7 5.36 -8.02 44.41
CA SER A 7 4.38 -9.12 44.43
C SER A 7 3.72 -9.34 45.80
N HIS A 8 4.34 -8.87 46.88
CA HIS A 8 3.79 -8.92 48.24
C HIS A 8 2.81 -7.78 48.56
N LEU A 9 2.55 -6.87 47.61
CA LEU A 9 1.63 -5.76 47.85
C LEU A 9 0.20 -6.31 47.94
N LYS A 10 -0.39 -6.19 49.13
CA LYS A 10 -1.80 -6.54 49.32
C LYS A 10 -2.68 -5.62 48.48
N PRO A 11 -3.67 -6.15 47.75
CA PRO A 11 -4.65 -5.33 47.06
C PRO A 11 -5.32 -4.36 48.04
N LEU A 12 -5.48 -3.10 47.62
CA LEU A 12 -6.12 -2.06 48.43
C LEU A 12 -7.52 -2.52 48.88
N GLU A 13 -7.79 -2.45 50.17
CA GLU A 13 -9.09 -2.82 50.71
C GLU A 13 -10.11 -1.70 50.41
N LYS A 14 -11.41 -2.02 50.40
CA LYS A 14 -12.47 -1.06 50.04
C LYS A 14 -12.46 0.23 50.89
N LYS A 15 -11.90 0.16 52.10
CA LYS A 15 -11.75 1.25 53.06
C LYS A 15 -10.52 2.13 52.82
N ASP A 16 -9.55 1.66 52.05
CA ASP A 16 -8.29 2.39 51.74
C ASP A 16 -8.45 3.34 50.54
N LYS A 17 -9.62 3.35 49.90
CA LYS A 17 -9.94 4.24 48.79
C LYS A 17 -10.18 5.66 49.31
N MET A 18 -9.15 6.50 49.25
CA MET A 18 -9.26 7.92 49.59
C MET A 18 -10.15 8.65 48.58
N GLY A 19 -11.35 9.01 49.02
CA GLY A 19 -12.23 9.91 48.28
C GLY A 19 -13.34 9.20 47.50
N MET A 20 -14.53 9.82 47.56
CA MET A 20 -15.79 9.50 46.87
C MET A 20 -15.64 8.58 45.65
N ARG A 21 -16.54 7.59 45.52
CA ARG A 21 -16.75 6.82 44.28
C ARG A 21 -17.13 7.78 43.15
N ARG A 22 -16.14 8.43 42.56
CA ARG A 22 -16.31 9.06 41.26
C ARG A 22 -16.40 7.89 40.31
N ASN A 23 -17.59 7.65 39.78
CA ASN A 23 -17.73 6.92 38.52
C ASN A 23 -16.91 7.72 37.51
N VAL A 24 -15.62 7.43 37.42
CA VAL A 24 -14.77 7.92 36.35
C VAL A 24 -15.23 7.12 35.14
N LEU A 25 -16.27 7.63 34.49
CA LEU A 25 -16.57 7.29 33.13
C LEU A 25 -15.31 7.68 32.36
N TRP A 26 -14.58 6.68 31.88
CA TRP A 26 -13.41 6.86 31.00
C TRP A 26 -13.76 7.62 29.70
N ASN A 27 -15.03 7.99 29.53
CA ASN A 27 -15.55 8.82 28.46
C ASN A 27 -16.39 9.97 29.06
N PRO A 28 -15.89 11.22 29.07
CA PRO A 28 -16.65 12.40 29.52
C PRO A 28 -17.91 12.65 28.69
N CYS A 29 -17.97 12.10 27.47
CA CYS A 29 -19.10 12.22 26.55
C CYS A 29 -20.11 11.07 26.67
N ALA A 30 -19.85 10.07 27.52
CA ALA A 30 -20.82 9.00 27.83
C ALA A 30 -21.84 9.48 28.88
N VAL A 31 -22.45 10.64 28.63
CA VAL A 31 -23.74 10.94 29.26
C VAL A 31 -24.73 9.99 28.59
N HIS A 32 -25.48 9.23 29.37
CA HIS A 32 -26.57 8.40 28.87
C HIS A 32 -27.69 9.29 28.30
N ALA A 33 -27.44 9.90 27.14
CA ALA A 33 -28.48 10.39 26.29
C ALA A 33 -29.22 9.13 25.80
N LYS A 34 -30.52 9.04 26.10
CA LYS A 34 -31.43 8.20 25.33
C LYS A 34 -31.47 8.81 23.91
N ALA A 35 -30.42 8.60 23.15
CA ALA A 35 -30.42 8.87 21.73
C ALA A 35 -31.38 7.85 21.09
N PRO A 36 -32.20 8.25 20.11
CA PRO A 36 -32.87 7.29 19.24
C PRO A 36 -31.84 6.30 18.73
N GLN A 37 -32.21 5.02 18.67
CA GLN A 37 -31.42 3.94 18.05
C GLN A 37 -30.74 4.50 16.82
N ALA A 38 -29.41 4.37 16.77
CA ALA A 38 -28.58 4.85 15.68
C ALA A 38 -29.23 4.45 14.35
N SER A 39 -29.92 5.39 13.72
CA SER A 39 -30.16 5.29 12.29
C SER A 39 -28.78 5.13 11.68
N ASP A 40 -28.68 4.19 10.76
CA ASP A 40 -27.51 4.01 9.91
C ASP A 40 -27.10 5.39 9.42
N VAL A 41 -26.05 5.95 10.02
CA VAL A 41 -25.49 7.19 9.53
C VAL A 41 -24.76 6.74 8.28
N GLU A 42 -25.49 6.76 7.15
CA GLU A 42 -24.89 6.69 5.82
C GLU A 42 -23.88 7.82 5.76
N ILE A 43 -22.63 7.49 6.10
CA ILE A 43 -21.50 8.37 5.87
C ILE A 43 -21.47 8.58 4.36
N PRO A 44 -21.64 9.82 3.86
CA PRO A 44 -21.62 10.07 2.43
C PRO A 44 -20.36 9.44 1.82
N GLN A 45 -20.54 8.66 0.75
CA GLN A 45 -19.42 8.11 0.00
C GLN A 45 -18.73 9.27 -0.74
N GLU A 46 -17.80 9.95 -0.05
CA GLU A 46 -16.92 10.95 -0.64
C GLU A 46 -15.84 10.25 -1.47
N LEU A 47 -16.21 9.67 -2.61
CA LEU A 47 -15.25 9.24 -3.65
C LEU A 47 -15.02 10.34 -4.71
N ASP A 48 -15.68 11.49 -4.58
CA ASP A 48 -15.59 12.59 -5.56
C ASP A 48 -14.19 13.23 -5.63
N GLN A 49 -13.31 12.96 -4.65
CA GLN A 49 -11.95 13.50 -4.60
C GLN A 49 -10.94 12.42 -4.23
N LEU A 50 -9.75 12.48 -4.83
CA LEU A 50 -8.63 11.62 -4.47
C LEU A 50 -8.13 11.94 -3.05
N PRO A 51 -7.73 10.93 -2.26
CA PRO A 51 -7.30 11.13 -0.88
C PRO A 51 -6.03 11.99 -0.82
N GLY A 52 -6.04 13.00 0.04
CA GLY A 52 -4.86 13.82 0.34
C GLY A 52 -4.07 13.29 1.54
N THR A 53 -4.70 12.47 2.39
CA THR A 53 -4.12 11.96 3.64
C THR A 53 -4.21 10.43 3.73
N SER A 54 -3.37 9.83 4.58
CA SER A 54 -3.39 8.37 4.78
C SER A 54 -4.70 7.89 5.39
N ALA A 55 -5.33 8.71 6.24
CA ALA A 55 -6.62 8.39 6.86
C ALA A 55 -7.76 8.34 5.84
N GLU A 56 -7.82 9.31 4.92
CA GLU A 56 -8.77 9.31 3.79
C GLU A 56 -8.53 8.09 2.91
N PHE A 57 -7.27 7.81 2.54
CA PHE A 57 -6.94 6.60 1.78
C PHE A 57 -7.45 5.34 2.47
N TYR A 58 -7.17 5.16 3.77
CA TYR A 58 -7.64 3.98 4.50
C TYR A 58 -9.16 3.86 4.56
N ARG A 59 -9.86 5.00 4.72
CA ARG A 59 -11.32 5.05 4.70
C ARG A 59 -11.82 4.51 3.36
N ASP A 60 -11.31 5.06 2.26
CA ASP A 60 -11.81 4.73 0.92
C ASP A 60 -11.43 3.30 0.52
N TRP A 61 -10.19 2.90 0.81
CA TRP A 61 -9.66 1.55 0.57
C TRP A 61 -10.44 0.44 1.28
N ARG A 62 -10.91 0.69 2.50
CA ARG A 62 -11.63 -0.30 3.32
C ARG A 62 -13.15 -0.24 3.15
N ARG A 63 -13.70 0.98 3.00
CA ARG A 63 -15.15 1.19 3.02
C ARG A 63 -15.77 1.27 1.63
N CYS A 64 -15.09 1.91 0.68
CA CYS A 64 -15.68 2.24 -0.62
C CYS A 64 -15.28 1.22 -1.69
N LEU A 65 -14.02 0.77 -1.70
CA LEU A 65 -13.50 -0.15 -2.73
C LEU A 65 -13.74 -1.62 -2.34
N LYS A 66 -14.60 -2.32 -3.10
CA LYS A 66 -15.00 -3.70 -2.80
C LYS A 66 -14.34 -4.71 -3.71
N SER A 67 -14.15 -4.36 -4.97
CA SER A 67 -13.50 -5.22 -5.96
C SER A 67 -12.00 -4.98 -6.04
N GLY A 68 -11.23 -6.03 -6.35
CA GLY A 68 -9.80 -5.91 -6.67
C GLY A 68 -9.56 -4.97 -7.86
N LYS A 69 -10.46 -4.98 -8.85
CA LYS A 69 -10.36 -4.09 -10.02
C LYS A 69 -10.58 -2.62 -9.68
N GLU A 70 -11.50 -2.32 -8.76
CA GLU A 70 -11.72 -0.95 -8.26
C GLU A 70 -10.49 -0.47 -7.48
N LYS A 71 -9.94 -1.31 -6.62
CA LYS A 71 -8.69 -1.04 -5.89
C LYS A 71 -7.53 -0.80 -6.83
N TYR A 72 -7.41 -1.59 -7.90
CA TYR A 72 -6.39 -1.44 -8.92
C TYR A 72 -6.51 -0.09 -9.63
N GLN A 73 -7.70 0.24 -10.14
CA GLN A 73 -7.95 1.51 -10.82
C GLN A 73 -7.66 2.71 -9.90
N PHE A 74 -8.05 2.61 -8.63
CA PHE A 74 -7.79 3.65 -7.64
C PHE A 74 -6.29 3.87 -7.39
N LEU A 75 -5.49 2.80 -7.34
CA LEU A 75 -4.04 2.92 -7.22
C LEU A 75 -3.42 3.60 -8.45
N LEU A 76 -3.89 3.28 -9.65
CA LEU A 76 -3.43 3.92 -10.89
C LEU A 76 -3.82 5.40 -10.95
N GLU A 77 -5.06 5.73 -10.61
CA GLU A 77 -5.58 7.09 -10.63
C GLU A 77 -4.85 8.00 -9.63
N LEU A 78 -4.59 7.47 -8.43
CA LEU A 78 -3.80 8.18 -7.41
C LEU A 78 -2.33 8.32 -7.83
N GLY A 79 -1.77 7.25 -8.41
CA GLY A 79 -0.42 7.21 -8.94
C GLY A 79 0.70 7.23 -7.89
N GLY A 80 1.93 6.94 -8.32
CA GLY A 80 3.07 6.77 -7.42
C GLY A 80 3.42 8.01 -6.59
N LYS A 81 3.42 9.20 -7.21
CA LYS A 81 3.80 10.46 -6.53
C LYS A 81 2.89 10.82 -5.36
N ALA A 82 1.57 10.63 -5.52
CA ALA A 82 0.63 10.91 -4.44
C ALA A 82 0.72 9.83 -3.35
N LEU A 83 0.80 8.54 -3.74
CA LEU A 83 1.01 7.44 -2.81
C LEU A 83 2.27 7.63 -1.94
N GLY A 84 3.39 8.00 -2.56
CA GLY A 84 4.64 8.28 -1.83
C GLY A 84 4.52 9.46 -0.87
N ARG A 85 3.69 10.47 -1.19
CA ARG A 85 3.41 11.60 -0.29
C ARG A 85 2.52 11.19 0.88
N ILE A 86 1.45 10.46 0.60
CA ILE A 86 0.46 9.99 1.57
C ILE A 86 1.12 9.05 2.59
N PHE A 87 1.98 8.15 2.12
CA PHE A 87 2.63 7.12 2.93
C PHE A 87 4.10 7.42 3.23
N GLN A 88 4.54 8.69 3.10
CA GLN A 88 5.92 9.09 3.31
C GLN A 88 6.47 8.64 4.67
N ALA A 89 5.62 8.69 5.71
CA ALA A 89 5.99 8.31 7.07
C ALA A 89 6.00 6.79 7.26
N ASP A 90 4.95 6.10 6.81
CA ASP A 90 4.79 4.66 6.93
C ASP A 90 3.64 4.16 6.03
N LEU A 91 3.79 2.95 5.51
CA LEU A 91 2.68 2.14 4.99
C LEU A 91 2.16 1.33 6.18
N GLY A 92 0.94 1.60 6.64
CA GLY A 92 0.40 0.85 7.76
C GLY A 92 0.30 -0.65 7.46
N PHE A 93 0.37 -1.44 8.52
CA PHE A 93 0.52 -2.88 8.48
C PHE A 93 -0.45 -3.59 7.50
N GLY A 94 0.10 -4.50 6.69
CA GLY A 94 -0.64 -5.33 5.74
C GLY A 94 -1.02 -4.63 4.42
N LEU A 95 -0.92 -3.30 4.35
CA LEU A 95 -1.34 -2.57 3.15
C LEU A 95 -0.41 -2.84 1.95
N LEU A 96 0.89 -3.00 2.19
CA LEU A 96 1.85 -3.32 1.12
C LEU A 96 1.52 -4.66 0.45
N GLY A 97 1.20 -5.70 1.23
CA GLY A 97 0.84 -7.01 0.71
C GLY A 97 -0.47 -6.99 -0.10
N GLU A 98 -1.45 -6.22 0.37
CA GLU A 98 -2.69 -5.98 -0.38
C GLU A 98 -2.43 -5.27 -1.71
N PHE A 99 -1.57 -4.25 -1.73
CA PHE A 99 -1.19 -3.57 -2.98
C PHE A 99 -0.54 -4.53 -3.96
N LEU A 100 0.43 -5.32 -3.50
CA LEU A 100 1.14 -6.29 -4.34
C LEU A 100 0.19 -7.32 -4.94
N THR A 101 -0.75 -7.84 -4.14
CA THR A 101 -1.76 -8.79 -4.59
C THR A 101 -2.69 -8.18 -5.64
N VAL A 102 -3.24 -6.99 -5.35
CA VAL A 102 -4.15 -6.29 -6.28
C VAL A 102 -3.46 -5.95 -7.60
N LEU A 103 -2.21 -5.48 -7.55
CA LEU A 103 -1.40 -5.20 -8.74
C LEU A 103 -1.12 -6.49 -9.52
N ALA A 104 -0.71 -7.57 -8.87
CA ALA A 104 -0.42 -8.85 -9.53
C ALA A 104 -1.65 -9.39 -10.27
N GLU A 105 -2.84 -9.31 -9.66
CA GLU A 105 -4.08 -9.83 -10.23
C GLU A 105 -4.57 -9.05 -11.46
N ASN A 106 -4.32 -7.74 -11.52
CA ASN A 106 -5.00 -6.84 -12.47
C ASN A 106 -4.07 -6.14 -13.48
N VAL A 107 -2.75 -6.25 -13.33
CA VAL A 107 -1.79 -5.54 -14.19
C VAL A 107 -1.93 -5.91 -15.68
N CYS A 108 -1.95 -4.88 -16.54
CA CYS A 108 -1.86 -5.02 -17.99
C CYS A 108 -0.58 -4.34 -18.55
N HIS A 109 -0.34 -4.51 -19.84
CA HIS A 109 0.87 -4.02 -20.50
C HIS A 109 0.91 -2.48 -20.54
N GLU A 110 -0.25 -1.84 -20.72
CA GLU A 110 -0.40 -0.39 -20.84
C GLU A 110 -0.07 0.35 -19.54
N ASP A 111 -0.33 -0.29 -18.40
CA ASP A 111 -0.15 0.30 -17.08
C ASP A 111 1.24 0.04 -16.48
N ARG A 112 2.14 -0.63 -17.22
CA ARG A 112 3.47 -1.05 -16.75
C ARG A 112 4.24 0.09 -16.10
N ASP A 113 4.32 1.25 -16.77
CA ASP A 113 5.09 2.39 -16.28
C ASP A 113 4.46 3.00 -15.02
N ALA A 114 3.14 3.07 -14.97
CA ALA A 114 2.41 3.56 -13.79
C ALA A 114 2.66 2.63 -12.59
N VAL A 115 2.60 1.32 -12.81
CA VAL A 115 2.88 0.32 -11.76
C VAL A 115 4.32 0.40 -11.28
N LEU A 116 5.31 0.56 -12.18
CA LEU A 116 6.71 0.77 -11.79
C LEU A 116 6.89 2.03 -10.95
N GLN A 117 6.25 3.14 -11.32
CA GLN A 117 6.29 4.38 -10.53
C GLN A 117 5.66 4.21 -9.14
N ILE A 118 4.57 3.45 -9.05
CA ILE A 118 3.94 3.11 -7.77
C ILE A 118 4.91 2.31 -6.91
N LEU A 119 5.46 1.20 -7.42
CA LEU A 119 6.41 0.35 -6.69
C LEU A 119 7.65 1.14 -6.24
N GLN A 120 8.19 2.00 -7.11
CA GLN A 120 9.31 2.88 -6.76
C GLN A 120 8.95 3.84 -5.63
N SER A 121 7.78 4.47 -5.69
CA SER A 121 7.34 5.41 -4.66
C SER A 121 7.11 4.72 -3.31
N LEU A 122 6.58 3.48 -3.32
CA LEU A 122 6.40 2.68 -2.11
C LEU A 122 7.74 2.25 -1.50
N SER A 123 8.72 1.88 -2.34
CA SER A 123 10.07 1.50 -1.89
C SER A 123 10.82 2.64 -1.17
N GLY A 124 10.47 3.89 -1.48
CA GLY A 124 11.04 5.08 -0.85
C GLY A 124 10.45 5.46 0.52
N THR A 125 9.48 4.72 1.04
CA THR A 125 8.86 5.01 2.35
C THR A 125 9.78 4.62 3.51
N LYS A 126 9.72 5.37 4.63
CA LYS A 126 10.71 5.23 5.73
C LYS A 126 10.77 3.84 6.37
N ARG A 127 9.66 3.09 6.36
CA ARG A 127 9.57 1.74 6.94
C ARG A 127 9.31 0.66 5.89
N PHE A 128 9.71 0.90 4.65
CA PHE A 128 9.52 -0.06 3.58
C PHE A 128 10.10 -1.44 3.90
N GLY A 129 11.35 -1.51 4.38
CA GLY A 129 12.01 -2.78 4.72
C GLY A 129 11.22 -3.60 5.74
N LEU A 130 10.70 -2.97 6.80
CA LEU A 130 9.85 -3.64 7.78
C LEU A 130 8.55 -4.16 7.15
N ASN A 131 7.93 -3.40 6.25
CA ASN A 131 6.73 -3.85 5.55
C ASN A 131 7.01 -5.06 4.65
N VAL A 132 8.19 -5.13 4.02
CA VAL A 132 8.61 -6.30 3.21
C VAL A 132 8.85 -7.51 4.10
N ASP A 133 9.51 -7.35 5.25
CA ASP A 133 9.79 -8.44 6.19
C ASP A 133 8.50 -9.05 6.78
N LEU A 134 7.42 -8.26 6.85
CA LEU A 134 6.11 -8.67 7.37
C LEU A 134 5.19 -9.29 6.32
N LEU A 135 5.61 -9.37 5.05
CA LEU A 135 4.83 -10.04 4.01
C LEU A 135 4.70 -11.54 4.30
N SER A 136 3.48 -12.06 4.17
CA SER A 136 3.22 -13.49 4.16
C SER A 136 3.79 -14.16 2.91
N GLU A 137 3.96 -15.48 2.94
CA GLU A 137 4.46 -16.23 1.78
C GLU A 137 3.54 -16.11 0.55
N SER A 138 2.21 -16.03 0.75
CA SER A 138 1.27 -15.79 -0.35
C SER A 138 1.43 -14.41 -0.98
N GLU A 139 1.72 -13.38 -0.19
CA GLU A 139 1.95 -12.02 -0.68
C GLU A 139 3.31 -11.91 -1.38
N LYS A 140 4.33 -12.61 -0.88
CA LYS A 140 5.63 -12.73 -1.56
C LYS A 140 5.50 -13.42 -2.91
N GLU A 141 4.69 -14.47 -3.01
CA GLU A 141 4.42 -15.12 -4.30
C GLU A 141 3.68 -14.18 -5.27
N SER A 142 2.71 -13.41 -4.76
CA SER A 142 2.04 -12.38 -5.56
C SER A 142 3.02 -11.32 -6.05
N SER A 143 3.99 -10.92 -5.22
CA SER A 143 5.09 -10.04 -5.62
C SER A 143 5.95 -10.65 -6.73
N ARG A 144 6.34 -11.93 -6.59
CA ARG A 144 7.10 -12.66 -7.63
C ARG A 144 6.35 -12.71 -8.96
N ASP A 145 5.06 -13.00 -8.92
CA ASP A 145 4.21 -13.04 -10.10
C ASP A 145 4.08 -11.65 -10.77
N LEU A 146 3.90 -10.59 -9.98
CA LEU A 146 3.86 -9.22 -10.47
C LEU A 146 5.15 -8.87 -11.24
N PHE A 147 6.33 -9.11 -10.66
CA PHE A 147 7.60 -8.80 -11.33
C PHE A 147 7.82 -9.67 -12.57
N ARG A 148 7.38 -10.93 -12.58
CA ARG A 148 7.41 -11.79 -13.77
C ARG A 148 6.58 -11.20 -14.91
N LYS A 149 5.36 -10.72 -14.62
CA LYS A 149 4.48 -10.03 -15.59
C LYS A 149 5.15 -8.76 -16.12
N LEU A 150 5.67 -7.91 -15.24
CA LEU A 150 6.34 -6.66 -15.61
C LEU A 150 7.59 -6.87 -16.49
N GLN A 151 8.32 -7.97 -16.30
CA GLN A 151 9.43 -8.35 -17.17
C GLN A 151 8.95 -8.83 -18.55
N SER A 152 7.88 -9.64 -18.59
CA SER A 152 7.34 -10.18 -19.84
C SER A 152 6.85 -9.08 -20.80
N PHE A 153 6.33 -7.98 -20.24
CA PHE A 153 5.93 -6.82 -21.03
C PHE A 153 7.12 -6.12 -21.70
N GLY A 154 8.29 -6.11 -21.06
CA GLY A 154 9.51 -5.55 -21.65
C GLY A 154 10.07 -6.38 -22.81
N THR A 155 9.84 -7.70 -22.83
CA THR A 155 10.44 -8.60 -23.83
C THR A 155 9.60 -8.79 -25.09
N ALA A 156 8.31 -8.43 -25.08
CA ALA A 156 7.37 -8.68 -26.18
C ALA A 156 7.58 -7.83 -27.46
N GLY A 157 8.51 -6.88 -27.47
CA GLY A 157 8.79 -5.97 -28.59
C GLY A 157 9.64 -6.53 -29.75
N HIS A 158 9.71 -7.85 -29.95
CA HIS A 158 10.45 -8.44 -31.09
C HIS A 158 9.54 -9.31 -31.95
N PRO A 159 8.82 -8.75 -32.95
CA PRO A 159 8.44 -9.53 -34.11
C PRO A 159 9.71 -9.74 -34.94
N SER A 160 10.34 -10.91 -34.79
CA SER A 160 11.31 -11.42 -35.75
C SER A 160 10.62 -11.60 -37.10
N GLY A 161 10.55 -10.54 -37.89
CA GLY A 161 10.18 -10.55 -39.31
C GLY A 161 11.44 -10.33 -40.16
N PRO A 162 11.66 -11.11 -41.23
CA PRO A 162 12.87 -11.01 -42.02
C PRO A 162 12.82 -9.81 -42.98
N ALA A 163 13.94 -9.08 -43.02
CA ALA A 163 14.54 -8.32 -44.13
C ALA A 163 13.70 -7.29 -44.92
N GLY A 164 14.15 -6.03 -44.94
CA GLY A 164 13.80 -5.05 -45.97
C GLY A 164 14.27 -3.61 -45.70
N CYS A 165 15.42 -3.26 -46.29
CA CYS A 165 15.90 -1.96 -46.80
C CYS A 165 15.80 -0.63 -45.99
N GLU A 166 17.01 -0.14 -45.68
CA GLU A 166 17.56 1.23 -45.80
C GLU A 166 16.98 2.42 -45.00
N ALA A 167 17.80 2.84 -44.02
CA ALA A 167 18.38 4.18 -43.87
C ALA A 167 17.42 5.39 -43.81
N GLU A 168 16.77 5.59 -42.65
CA GLU A 168 16.39 6.93 -42.11
C GLU A 168 15.86 6.86 -40.65
N ARG A 169 16.20 5.81 -39.87
CA ARG A 169 15.61 5.51 -38.55
C ARG A 169 16.58 5.44 -37.36
N GLU A 170 17.80 5.98 -37.46
CA GLU A 170 18.80 5.81 -36.38
C GLU A 170 18.54 6.64 -35.10
N ALA A 171 17.92 7.82 -35.21
CA ALA A 171 17.68 8.68 -34.03
C ALA A 171 16.51 8.19 -33.14
N HIS A 172 15.55 7.45 -33.70
CA HIS A 172 14.40 6.94 -32.94
C HIS A 172 14.67 5.55 -32.35
N LEU A 173 15.42 4.68 -33.05
CA LEU A 173 15.77 3.35 -32.55
C LEU A 173 16.74 3.38 -31.35
N THR A 174 17.65 4.35 -31.31
CA THR A 174 18.63 4.49 -30.22
C THR A 174 17.98 4.99 -28.93
N ASP A 175 17.04 5.92 -29.01
CA ASP A 175 16.32 6.47 -27.86
C ASP A 175 15.42 5.42 -27.19
N THR A 176 14.68 4.62 -27.99
CA THR A 176 13.83 3.54 -27.45
C THR A 176 14.64 2.41 -26.82
N SER A 177 15.84 2.10 -27.36
CA SER A 177 16.74 1.10 -26.79
C SER A 177 17.29 1.53 -25.43
N LEU A 178 17.68 2.79 -25.29
CA LEU A 178 18.20 3.33 -24.03
C LEU A 178 17.11 3.43 -22.94
N GLN A 179 15.90 3.82 -23.31
CA GLN A 179 14.77 3.86 -22.40
C GLN A 179 14.40 2.46 -21.89
N LYS A 180 14.43 1.45 -22.77
CA LYS A 180 14.18 0.06 -22.41
C LYS A 180 15.22 -0.49 -21.43
N GLU A 181 16.51 -0.20 -21.64
CA GLU A 181 17.57 -0.59 -20.70
C GLU A 181 17.40 0.09 -19.32
N ALA A 182 16.95 1.36 -19.31
CA ALA A 182 16.70 2.08 -18.06
C ALA A 182 15.53 1.46 -17.27
N GLU A 183 14.45 1.08 -17.95
CA GLU A 183 13.31 0.38 -17.35
C GLU A 183 13.71 -0.98 -16.78
N GLU A 184 14.52 -1.76 -17.50
CA GLU A 184 15.02 -3.05 -17.02
C GLU A 184 15.88 -2.89 -15.76
N ARG A 185 16.72 -1.83 -15.69
CA ARG A 185 17.48 -1.51 -14.48
C ARG A 185 16.57 -1.17 -13.30
N ILE A 186 15.53 -0.38 -13.53
CA ILE A 186 14.54 -0.03 -12.50
C ILE A 186 13.86 -1.31 -11.99
N VAL A 187 13.45 -2.21 -12.89
CA VAL A 187 12.80 -3.48 -12.52
C VAL A 187 13.75 -4.32 -11.65
N MET A 188 15.03 -4.45 -12.02
CA MET A 188 16.02 -5.19 -11.24
C MET A 188 16.27 -4.58 -9.85
N GLU A 189 16.34 -3.25 -9.76
CA GLU A 189 16.48 -2.55 -8.48
C GLU A 189 15.26 -2.80 -7.57
N LEU A 190 14.06 -2.70 -8.14
CA LEU A 190 12.83 -2.97 -7.40
C LEU A 190 12.75 -4.43 -6.94
N MET A 191 13.11 -5.40 -7.77
CA MET A 191 13.15 -6.80 -7.35
C MET A 191 14.03 -7.01 -6.13
N LYS A 192 15.19 -6.35 -6.08
CA LYS A 192 16.08 -6.37 -4.92
C LYS A 192 15.43 -5.74 -3.68
N CYS A 193 14.76 -4.60 -3.83
CA CYS A 193 14.04 -3.93 -2.74
C CYS A 193 12.93 -4.81 -2.16
N TYR A 194 12.16 -5.46 -3.02
CA TYR A 194 11.04 -6.33 -2.65
C TYR A 194 11.47 -7.76 -2.28
N GLN A 195 12.78 -8.05 -2.23
CA GLN A 195 13.35 -9.37 -1.91
C GLN A 195 12.84 -10.49 -2.82
N VAL A 196 12.57 -10.16 -4.09
CA VAL A 196 12.12 -11.06 -5.14
C VAL A 196 13.36 -11.58 -5.88
N ASN A 197 13.81 -12.77 -5.49
CA ASN A 197 14.91 -13.50 -6.16
C ASN A 197 14.35 -14.58 -7.09
#